data_AF-G7NWB6-F1
#
_entry.id   AF-G7NWB6-F1
#
_cell.length_a   1.000
_cell.length_b   1.000
_cell.length_c   1.000
_cell.angle_alpha   90.00
_cell.angle_beta   90.00
_cell.angle_gamma   90.00
#
_symmetry.space_group_name_H-M   'P 1'
#
loop_
_entity.id
_entity.type
_entity.pdbx_description
1 polymer ?
#
loop_
_entity_poly.entity_id
_entity_poly.type
_entity_poly.pdbx_seq_one_letter_code
_entity_poly.pdbx_strand_id
1 'polypeptide(L)'
;QPLSTTGILSSSSAASNRSRNKARYRTKAVSSEVDESLFGDIKSPAQGQSDSPIVLLRDKHTLQKTLTALGLDRKPETIQLITRDMVRELIVPTEDPSGESLIISPEEFQRIKWASHVLTREELEARDQAFKKEKEAIMDAVMTRKKIMKQKEMVWNNNKKLSDLEEVAKERAQNLLQRANKLRMEQEEELKDMSKIILNAKCHAIRDAQILEKQQIQKELDTEEKRLDQMMEVERQKSIQRQEELDRKRREERIRGRRQIVEQMEKNQEERSLLAEQREQEKEQMLEYMEQLQEEDLK
;
A
#
# COMPACT_ATOMS: atom_id res chain seq x y z
N GLN A 1 50.32 38.46 -20.78
CA GLN A 1 49.16 39.24 -20.29
C GLN A 1 48.03 38.27 -19.98
N PRO A 2 47.55 38.22 -18.74
CA PRO A 2 46.11 38.04 -18.53
C PRO A 2 45.58 39.17 -17.65
N LEU A 3 44.62 39.93 -18.18
CA LEU A 3 43.96 41.02 -17.47
C LEU A 3 42.87 40.44 -16.56
N SER A 4 43.05 40.74 -15.28
CA SER A 4 42.05 40.74 -14.22
C SER A 4 40.82 41.57 -14.58
N THR A 5 39.63 41.10 -14.19
CA THR A 5 38.55 42.00 -13.78
C THR A 5 37.98 41.53 -12.45
N THR A 6 38.13 42.40 -11.47
CA THR A 6 37.44 42.39 -10.17
C THR A 6 36.12 43.13 -10.33
N GLY A 7 35.08 42.66 -9.67
CA GLY A 7 33.79 43.33 -9.53
C GLY A 7 33.09 42.83 -8.27
N ILE A 8 33.23 43.59 -7.19
CA ILE A 8 32.59 43.38 -5.88
C ILE A 8 31.34 44.28 -5.81
N LEU A 9 30.39 43.87 -4.95
CA LEU A 9 29.28 44.60 -4.30
C LEU A 9 27.90 44.34 -4.93
N SER A 10 26.80 44.12 -4.22
CA SER A 10 26.47 43.85 -2.80
C SER A 10 24.94 43.66 -2.73
N SER A 11 24.48 43.06 -1.61
CA SER A 11 23.08 43.01 -1.13
C SER A 11 22.21 41.91 -1.76
N SER A 12 21.32 41.20 -1.07
CA SER A 12 20.79 41.34 0.28
C SER A 12 20.16 40.00 0.72
N SER A 13 20.22 39.79 2.02
CA SER A 13 19.48 38.86 2.88
C SER A 13 18.10 38.39 2.42
N ALA A 14 17.91 37.07 2.41
CA ALA A 14 16.61 36.43 2.65
C ALA A 14 16.78 35.37 3.75
N ALA A 15 16.71 35.85 5.01
CA ALA A 15 16.53 34.99 6.16
C ALA A 15 15.11 34.42 6.13
N SER A 16 14.95 33.14 5.80
CA SER A 16 13.67 32.45 5.95
C SER A 16 13.48 32.04 7.40
N ASN A 17 12.61 32.77 8.08
CA ASN A 17 12.10 32.46 9.41
C ASN A 17 11.39 31.11 9.41
N ARG A 18 12.10 30.02 9.72
CA ARG A 18 11.44 28.77 10.13
C ARG A 18 11.04 28.90 11.59
N SER A 19 9.76 29.24 11.76
CA SER A 19 8.98 29.20 12.98
C SER A 19 9.41 28.06 13.92
N ARG A 20 9.75 28.45 15.16
CA ARG A 20 10.02 27.57 16.29
C ARG A 20 8.73 26.91 16.76
N ASN A 21 8.44 25.69 16.30
CA ASN A 21 7.51 24.81 17.00
C ASN A 21 8.24 24.07 18.12
N LYS A 22 8.55 24.79 19.21
CA LYS A 22 8.89 24.13 20.47
C LYS A 22 7.58 23.57 21.04
N ALA A 23 7.44 22.24 21.00
CA ALA A 23 6.35 21.55 21.68
C ALA A 23 6.36 21.98 23.15
N ARG A 24 5.40 22.81 23.55
CA ARG A 24 5.12 23.06 24.96
C ARG A 24 4.45 21.79 25.47
N TYR A 25 5.20 20.97 26.18
CA TYR A 25 4.60 19.92 26.99
C TYR A 25 3.65 20.60 27.98
N ARG A 26 2.36 20.25 27.91
CA ARG A 26 1.38 20.60 28.93
C ARG A 26 1.71 19.78 30.17
N THR A 27 2.33 20.40 31.17
CA THR A 27 2.57 19.78 32.47
C THR A 27 1.23 19.35 33.06
N LYS A 28 1.05 18.05 33.34
CA LYS A 28 -0.12 17.57 34.09
C LYS A 28 -0.01 18.05 35.53
N ALA A 29 -1.10 18.53 36.11
CA ALA A 29 -1.17 18.86 37.53
C ALA A 29 -0.84 17.61 38.36
N VAL A 30 -0.10 17.81 39.46
CA VAL A 30 0.40 16.72 40.33
C VAL A 30 -0.72 16.11 41.17
N SER A 31 -1.83 16.82 41.38
CA SER A 31 -3.04 16.33 42.01
C SER A 31 -4.22 16.35 41.03
N SER A 32 -4.95 15.24 40.97
CA SER A 32 -6.21 15.12 40.24
C SER A 32 -7.34 15.37 41.23
N GLU A 33 -7.79 16.62 41.35
CA GLU A 33 -9.04 16.91 42.06
C GLU A 33 -10.19 16.62 41.09
N VAL A 34 -10.80 15.45 41.26
CA VAL A 34 -12.04 15.06 40.59
C VAL A 34 -13.19 15.56 41.46
N ASP A 35 -14.10 16.35 40.89
CA ASP A 35 -15.33 16.76 41.54
C ASP A 35 -16.31 15.59 41.57
N GLU A 36 -16.38 14.90 42.71
CA GLU A 36 -17.25 13.76 42.96
C GLU A 36 -18.74 14.15 43.02
N SER A 37 -19.07 15.46 43.06
CA SER A 37 -20.46 15.95 43.08
C SER A 37 -21.19 15.76 41.75
N LEU A 38 -20.46 15.44 40.67
CA LEU A 38 -21.02 15.21 39.33
C LEU A 38 -21.61 13.81 39.15
N PHE A 39 -21.28 12.87 40.05
CA PHE A 39 -21.83 11.51 40.08
C PHE A 39 -22.74 11.32 41.31
N GLY A 40 -23.83 12.09 41.34
CA GLY A 40 -25.04 11.88 42.15
C GLY A 40 -24.89 11.17 43.50
N ASP A 41 -25.03 11.94 44.59
CA ASP A 41 -25.20 11.45 45.96
C ASP A 41 -26.11 10.21 46.04
N ILE A 42 -25.52 9.08 46.44
CA ILE A 42 -26.28 7.89 46.83
C ILE A 42 -26.91 8.21 48.19
N LYS A 43 -28.16 8.66 48.15
CA LYS A 43 -29.04 8.72 49.32
C LYS A 43 -29.04 7.36 50.03
N SER A 44 -28.74 7.40 51.32
CA SER A 44 -28.84 6.28 52.24
C SER A 44 -30.26 5.70 52.29
N PRO A 45 -30.45 4.38 52.18
CA PRO A 45 -31.59 3.74 52.79
C PRO A 45 -31.24 3.45 54.26
N ALA A 46 -31.77 4.30 55.13
CA ALA A 46 -32.04 3.93 56.50
C ALA A 46 -33.11 2.82 56.50
N GLN A 47 -32.71 1.55 56.38
CA GLN A 47 -33.57 0.42 56.75
C GLN A 47 -32.75 -0.87 56.85
N GLY A 48 -32.44 -1.25 58.09
CA GLY A 48 -31.77 -2.50 58.43
C GLY A 48 -32.00 -2.74 59.92
N GLN A 49 -33.27 -2.92 60.25
CA GLN A 49 -33.72 -3.18 61.62
C GLN A 49 -33.02 -4.44 62.15
N SER A 50 -32.44 -4.26 63.32
CA SER A 50 -32.12 -5.24 64.35
C SER A 50 -32.88 -6.57 64.32
N ASP A 51 -32.17 -7.68 64.15
CA ASP A 51 -32.54 -8.98 64.73
C ASP A 51 -32.09 -8.99 66.20
N SER A 52 -32.85 -8.30 67.04
CA SER A 52 -32.89 -8.51 68.48
C SER A 52 -34.34 -8.38 68.91
N PRO A 53 -34.85 -9.26 69.77
CA PRO A 53 -36.26 -9.27 70.11
C PRO A 53 -36.57 -8.00 70.91
N ILE A 54 -37.28 -7.06 70.29
CA ILE A 54 -37.96 -6.01 71.03
C ILE A 54 -39.08 -6.70 71.80
N VAL A 55 -38.82 -6.96 73.08
CA VAL A 55 -39.84 -7.32 74.05
C VAL A 55 -40.78 -6.11 74.17
N LEU A 56 -41.86 -6.09 73.42
CA LEU A 56 -43.00 -5.21 73.69
C LEU A 56 -43.66 -5.71 74.98
N LEU A 57 -43.17 -5.21 76.11
CA LEU A 57 -43.81 -5.38 77.40
C LEU A 57 -45.14 -4.62 77.36
N ARG A 58 -46.21 -5.30 76.93
CA ARG A 58 -47.57 -4.78 77.06
C ARG A 58 -47.90 -4.73 78.54
N ASP A 59 -48.00 -3.51 79.04
CA ASP A 59 -48.30 -3.23 80.43
C ASP A 59 -49.72 -3.72 80.79
N LYS A 60 -49.83 -4.39 81.94
CA LYS A 60 -51.03 -5.15 82.38
C LYS A 60 -52.30 -4.30 82.51
N HIS A 61 -52.17 -2.97 82.45
CA HIS A 61 -53.27 -2.00 82.56
C HIS A 61 -53.95 -1.65 81.22
N THR A 62 -53.38 -2.05 80.08
CA THR A 62 -53.97 -1.77 78.75
C THR A 62 -55.09 -2.74 78.35
N LEU A 63 -55.11 -3.97 78.89
CA LEU A 63 -56.17 -4.95 78.63
C LEU A 63 -57.48 -4.64 79.37
N GLN A 64 -57.42 -3.98 80.53
CA GLN A 64 -58.63 -3.60 81.26
C GLN A 64 -59.40 -2.47 80.57
N LYS A 65 -58.74 -1.61 79.77
CA LYS A 65 -59.41 -0.51 79.04
C LYS A 65 -60.06 -0.93 77.72
N THR A 66 -59.62 -2.03 77.10
CA THR A 66 -60.20 -2.52 75.83
C THR A 66 -61.46 -3.37 76.02
N LEU A 67 -61.67 -3.94 77.20
CA LEU A 67 -62.89 -4.71 77.51
C LEU A 67 -64.07 -3.83 77.94
N THR A 68 -63.82 -2.65 78.51
CA THR A 68 -64.88 -1.67 78.80
C THR A 68 -65.46 -1.03 77.53
N ALA A 69 -64.76 -1.12 76.39
CA ALA A 69 -65.20 -0.57 75.10
C ALA A 69 -66.15 -1.49 74.31
N LEU A 70 -66.42 -2.71 74.78
CA LEU A 70 -67.24 -3.71 74.07
C LEU A 70 -68.65 -3.95 74.67
N GLY A 71 -69.10 -3.11 75.61
CA GLY A 71 -70.53 -2.86 75.88
C GLY A 71 -71.43 -4.09 76.03
N LEU A 72 -70.99 -5.10 76.78
CA LEU A 72 -71.74 -6.35 76.98
C LEU A 72 -72.25 -6.50 78.42
N ASP A 73 -72.98 -5.50 78.93
CA ASP A 73 -73.78 -5.66 80.14
C ASP A 73 -75.06 -6.46 79.79
N ARG A 74 -74.94 -7.78 79.68
CA ARG A 74 -76.10 -8.67 79.52
C ARG A 74 -76.70 -8.99 80.88
N LYS A 75 -77.94 -8.56 81.09
CA LYS A 75 -78.74 -8.84 82.28
C LYS A 75 -79.01 -10.35 82.39
N PRO A 76 -78.92 -10.96 83.59
CA PRO A 76 -79.07 -12.41 83.74
C PRO A 76 -80.50 -12.86 83.43
N GLU A 77 -80.62 -13.95 82.66
CA GLU A 77 -81.91 -14.62 82.44
C GLU A 77 -82.45 -15.15 83.77
N THR A 78 -83.69 -14.75 84.10
CA THR A 78 -84.35 -15.07 85.38
C THR A 78 -85.57 -15.94 85.11
N ILE A 79 -85.67 -17.10 85.73
CA ILE A 79 -86.82 -18.01 85.64
C ILE A 79 -87.75 -17.75 86.84
N GLN A 80 -89.03 -17.49 86.58
CA GLN A 80 -90.05 -17.28 87.62
C GLN A 80 -90.70 -18.60 88.04
N LEU A 81 -90.64 -18.94 89.33
CA LEU A 81 -91.22 -20.16 89.89
C LEU A 81 -92.42 -19.79 90.79
N ILE A 82 -93.63 -20.18 90.37
CA ILE A 82 -94.90 -19.80 91.00
C ILE A 82 -95.43 -20.99 91.83
N THR A 83 -95.55 -20.83 93.15
CA THR A 83 -96.25 -21.77 94.05
C THR A 83 -97.33 -21.03 94.84
N ARG A 84 -98.35 -21.73 95.36
CA ARG A 84 -99.66 -21.15 95.75
C ARG A 84 -99.62 -19.88 96.61
N ASP A 85 -98.58 -19.64 97.42
CA ASP A 85 -98.48 -18.43 98.25
C ASP A 85 -97.17 -17.61 98.10
N MET A 86 -96.29 -17.87 97.10
CA MET A 86 -95.14 -17.00 96.77
C MET A 86 -94.65 -17.16 95.31
N VAL A 87 -94.26 -16.05 94.66
CA VAL A 87 -93.48 -16.03 93.41
C VAL A 87 -92.02 -15.73 93.75
N ARG A 88 -91.08 -16.59 93.34
CA ARG A 88 -89.63 -16.35 93.49
C ARG A 88 -88.97 -16.26 92.11
N GLU A 89 -88.08 -15.29 91.97
CA GLU A 89 -87.22 -15.11 90.79
C GLU A 89 -85.85 -15.77 91.04
N LEU A 90 -85.49 -16.77 90.23
CA LEU A 90 -84.19 -17.45 90.27
C LEU A 90 -83.34 -17.05 89.06
N ILE A 91 -82.11 -16.62 89.31
CA ILE A 91 -81.13 -16.21 88.28
C ILE A 91 -80.36 -17.46 87.77
N VAL A 92 -80.31 -17.66 86.44
CA VAL A 92 -79.53 -18.73 85.80
C VAL A 92 -78.14 -18.20 85.41
N PRO A 93 -77.04 -18.76 85.92
CA PRO A 93 -75.69 -18.38 85.49
C PRO A 93 -75.43 -18.76 84.01
N THR A 94 -75.08 -17.77 83.17
CA THR A 94 -74.89 -17.92 81.69
C THR A 94 -73.42 -18.07 81.27
N GLU A 95 -72.46 -18.10 82.19
CA GLU A 95 -71.05 -18.26 81.86
C GLU A 95 -70.50 -19.62 82.31
N ASP A 96 -69.77 -20.29 81.42
CA ASP A 96 -69.03 -21.51 81.72
C ASP A 96 -68.07 -21.25 82.90
N PRO A 97 -68.12 -22.04 83.98
CA PRO A 97 -67.48 -21.74 85.26
C PRO A 97 -65.94 -21.83 85.24
N SER A 98 -65.30 -21.92 84.07
CA SER A 98 -63.87 -22.17 83.92
C SER A 98 -63.09 -21.13 83.10
N GLY A 99 -63.71 -20.21 82.36
CA GLY A 99 -63.05 -19.03 81.76
C GLY A 99 -61.79 -19.24 80.88
N GLU A 100 -61.49 -20.46 80.42
CA GLU A 100 -60.16 -20.83 79.88
C GLU A 100 -60.14 -21.25 78.39
N SER A 101 -61.09 -20.81 77.54
CA SER A 101 -61.08 -21.11 76.09
C SER A 101 -60.63 -19.92 75.22
N LEU A 102 -59.52 -20.07 74.48
CA LEU A 102 -58.95 -19.06 73.57
C LEU A 102 -59.31 -19.35 72.10
N ILE A 103 -60.07 -18.48 71.43
CA ILE A 103 -60.47 -18.62 70.01
C ILE A 103 -59.41 -17.95 69.10
N ILE A 104 -58.71 -18.73 68.26
CA ILE A 104 -57.61 -18.25 67.39
C ILE A 104 -57.94 -18.45 65.89
N SER A 105 -57.45 -17.56 65.02
CA SER A 105 -57.62 -17.63 63.55
C SER A 105 -56.68 -18.67 62.88
N PRO A 106 -57.03 -19.28 61.73
CA PRO A 106 -56.22 -20.34 61.10
C PRO A 106 -54.80 -19.91 60.70
N GLU A 107 -54.61 -18.68 60.24
CA GLU A 107 -53.29 -18.15 59.87
C GLU A 107 -52.40 -17.93 61.09
N GLU A 108 -53.00 -17.44 62.17
CA GLU A 108 -52.32 -17.22 63.44
C GLU A 108 -52.02 -18.55 64.13
N PHE A 109 -52.92 -19.52 64.01
CA PHE A 109 -52.69 -20.90 64.41
C PHE A 109 -51.53 -21.52 63.63
N GLN A 110 -51.44 -21.32 62.31
CA GLN A 110 -50.31 -21.82 61.53
C GLN A 110 -49.01 -21.08 61.87
N ARG A 111 -49.01 -19.75 61.99
CA ARG A 111 -47.83 -18.99 62.44
C ARG A 111 -47.35 -19.46 63.80
N ILE A 112 -48.25 -19.60 64.77
CA ILE A 112 -47.93 -20.11 66.11
C ILE A 112 -47.42 -21.55 65.99
N LYS A 113 -48.04 -22.41 65.17
CA LYS A 113 -47.58 -23.80 64.94
C LYS A 113 -46.19 -23.87 64.32
N TRP A 114 -45.86 -22.99 63.38
CA TRP A 114 -44.53 -22.91 62.75
C TRP A 114 -43.49 -22.26 63.66
N ALA A 115 -43.88 -21.25 64.46
CA ALA A 115 -43.00 -20.57 65.41
C ALA A 115 -42.78 -21.39 66.70
N SER A 116 -43.75 -22.20 67.11
CA SER A 116 -43.67 -23.13 68.23
C SER A 116 -42.93 -24.42 67.86
N HIS A 117 -42.75 -24.67 66.56
CA HIS A 117 -41.95 -25.80 66.10
C HIS A 117 -40.49 -25.52 66.44
N VAL A 118 -40.04 -26.10 67.55
CA VAL A 118 -38.63 -26.08 67.95
C VAL A 118 -37.86 -26.94 66.96
N LEU A 119 -37.13 -26.28 66.06
CA LEU A 119 -36.24 -26.94 65.13
C LEU A 119 -35.25 -27.80 65.93
N THR A 120 -35.09 -29.04 65.50
CA THR A 120 -34.05 -29.90 66.03
C THR A 120 -32.67 -29.33 65.64
N ARG A 121 -31.64 -29.67 66.42
CA ARG A 121 -30.26 -29.21 66.16
C ARG A 121 -29.82 -29.54 64.72
N GLU A 122 -30.24 -30.70 64.21
CA GLU A 122 -29.94 -31.17 62.86
C GLU A 122 -30.60 -30.32 61.76
N GLU A 123 -31.84 -29.85 61.98
CA GLU A 123 -32.56 -29.01 61.01
C GLU A 123 -31.98 -27.59 60.93
N LEU A 124 -31.54 -27.04 62.07
CA LEU A 124 -30.84 -25.75 62.12
C LEU A 124 -29.50 -25.83 61.37
N GLU A 125 -28.73 -26.89 61.63
CA GLU A 125 -27.46 -27.15 60.94
C GLU A 125 -27.68 -27.37 59.43
N ALA A 126 -28.74 -28.08 59.03
CA ALA A 126 -29.10 -28.27 57.63
C ALA A 126 -29.46 -26.94 56.92
N ARG A 127 -30.20 -26.06 57.60
CA ARG A 127 -30.57 -24.73 57.07
C ARG A 127 -29.35 -23.82 56.93
N ASP A 128 -28.47 -23.80 57.92
CA ASP A 128 -27.21 -23.04 57.87
C ASP A 128 -26.29 -23.57 56.78
N GLN A 129 -26.22 -24.89 56.59
CA GLN A 129 -25.47 -25.51 55.50
C GLN A 129 -26.07 -25.16 54.13
N ALA A 130 -27.41 -25.14 54.00
CA ALA A 130 -28.07 -24.74 52.75
C ALA A 130 -27.77 -23.27 52.41
N PHE A 131 -27.86 -22.37 53.40
CA PHE A 131 -27.53 -20.96 53.22
C PHE A 131 -26.05 -20.73 52.88
N LYS A 132 -25.14 -21.47 53.51
CA LYS A 132 -23.70 -21.44 53.18
C LYS A 132 -23.45 -21.92 51.76
N LYS A 133 -24.08 -23.02 51.33
CA LYS A 133 -23.99 -23.55 49.96
C LYS A 133 -24.53 -22.56 48.93
N GLU A 134 -25.63 -21.88 49.21
CA GLU A 134 -26.18 -20.84 48.33
C GLU A 134 -25.24 -19.64 48.21
N LYS A 135 -24.70 -19.16 49.34
CA LYS A 135 -23.71 -18.07 49.36
C LYS A 135 -22.44 -18.44 48.60
N GLU A 136 -21.94 -19.66 48.80
CA GLU A 136 -20.77 -20.20 48.08
C GLU A 136 -21.04 -20.31 46.57
N ALA A 137 -22.19 -20.83 46.17
CA ALA A 137 -22.60 -20.91 44.76
C ALA A 137 -22.68 -19.52 44.09
N ILE A 138 -23.18 -18.51 44.80
CA ILE A 138 -23.20 -17.11 44.32
C ILE A 138 -21.77 -16.57 44.19
N MET A 139 -20.90 -16.80 45.18
CA MET A 139 -19.50 -16.37 45.11
C MET A 139 -18.75 -17.05 43.97
N ASP A 140 -18.95 -18.34 43.77
CA ASP A 140 -18.36 -19.10 42.66
C ASP A 140 -18.85 -18.61 41.30
N ALA A 141 -20.14 -18.29 41.16
CA ALA A 141 -20.68 -17.68 39.95
C ALA A 141 -20.05 -16.30 39.66
N VAL A 142 -19.81 -15.48 40.68
CA VAL A 142 -19.13 -14.18 40.50
C VAL A 142 -17.65 -14.37 40.16
N MET A 143 -16.96 -15.30 40.83
CA MET A 143 -15.55 -15.59 40.58
C MET A 143 -15.32 -16.16 39.19
N THR A 144 -16.16 -17.08 38.73
CA THR A 144 -16.12 -17.61 37.36
C THR A 144 -16.35 -16.50 36.33
N ARG A 145 -17.35 -15.63 36.52
CA ARG A 145 -17.57 -14.46 35.65
C ARG A 145 -16.35 -13.52 35.62
N LYS A 146 -15.73 -13.25 36.78
CA LYS A 146 -14.51 -12.43 36.86
C LYS A 146 -13.32 -13.07 36.14
N LYS A 147 -13.15 -14.39 36.28
CA LYS A 147 -12.10 -15.15 35.56
C LYS A 147 -12.31 -15.09 34.05
N ILE A 148 -13.53 -15.31 33.57
CA ILE A 148 -13.88 -15.22 32.15
C ILE A 148 -13.60 -13.80 31.61
N MET A 149 -13.98 -12.76 32.34
CA MET A 149 -13.71 -11.38 31.93
C MET A 149 -12.22 -11.07 31.85
N LYS A 150 -11.42 -11.51 32.84
CA LYS A 150 -9.95 -11.38 32.80
C LYS A 150 -9.33 -12.12 31.62
N GLN A 151 -9.80 -13.34 31.33
CA GLN A 151 -9.33 -14.09 30.17
C GLN A 151 -9.65 -13.38 28.86
N LYS A 152 -10.88 -12.86 28.73
CA LYS A 152 -11.30 -12.07 27.56
C LYS A 152 -10.49 -10.79 27.40
N GLU A 153 -10.16 -10.11 28.50
CA GLU A 153 -9.31 -8.92 28.50
C GLU A 153 -7.87 -9.22 28.06
N MET A 154 -7.27 -10.32 28.56
CA MET A 154 -5.95 -10.76 28.10
C MET A 154 -5.95 -11.11 26.61
N VAL A 155 -6.97 -11.82 26.13
CA VAL A 155 -7.13 -12.15 24.70
C VAL A 155 -7.31 -10.88 23.87
N TRP A 156 -8.11 -9.92 24.33
CA TRP A 156 -8.32 -8.64 23.65
C TRP A 156 -7.04 -7.83 23.56
N ASN A 157 -6.27 -7.75 24.65
CA ASN A 157 -5.00 -7.01 24.67
C ASN A 157 -3.94 -7.65 23.76
N ASN A 158 -3.87 -8.99 23.70
CA ASN A 158 -2.97 -9.72 22.81
C ASN A 158 -3.37 -9.59 21.33
N ASN A 159 -4.66 -9.54 21.04
CA ASN A 159 -5.21 -9.39 19.68
C ASN A 159 -5.36 -7.93 19.25
N LYS A 160 -4.96 -6.97 20.10
CA LYS A 160 -4.98 -5.56 19.75
C LYS A 160 -4.00 -5.33 18.61
N LYS A 161 -4.50 -4.83 17.48
CA LYS A 161 -3.66 -4.48 16.33
C LYS A 161 -2.67 -3.39 16.74
N LEU A 162 -1.46 -3.47 16.19
CA LEU A 162 -0.47 -2.43 16.34
C LEU A 162 -1.05 -1.12 15.80
N SER A 163 -0.71 -0.01 16.45
CA SER A 163 -1.04 1.30 15.92
C SER A 163 -0.30 1.54 14.60
N ASP A 164 -0.86 2.30 13.66
CA ASP A 164 -0.21 2.63 12.38
C ASP A 164 1.22 3.17 12.58
N LEU A 165 1.46 3.92 13.67
CA LEU A 165 2.79 4.41 14.04
C LEU A 165 3.73 3.30 14.48
N GLU A 166 3.23 2.30 15.20
CA GLU A 166 3.99 1.12 15.65
C GLU A 166 4.30 0.18 14.49
N GLU A 167 3.39 0.04 13.52
CA GLU A 167 3.61 -0.73 12.29
C GLU A 167 4.72 -0.10 11.45
N VAL A 168 4.66 1.21 11.20
CA VAL A 168 5.73 1.94 10.48
C VAL A 168 7.06 1.86 11.23
N ALA A 169 7.05 1.94 12.56
CA ALA A 169 8.27 1.77 13.37
C ALA A 169 8.85 0.36 13.23
N LYS A 170 8.00 -0.67 13.25
CA LYS A 170 8.39 -2.07 13.06
C LYS A 170 8.97 -2.31 11.67
N GLU A 171 8.35 -1.80 10.62
CA GLU A 171 8.87 -1.89 9.24
C GLU A 171 10.23 -1.21 9.11
N ARG A 172 10.39 -0.01 9.69
CA ARG A 172 11.69 0.68 9.68
C ARG A 172 12.76 -0.13 10.40
N ALA A 173 12.43 -0.70 11.56
CA ALA A 173 13.34 -1.55 12.31
C ALA A 173 13.72 -2.82 11.52
N GLN A 174 12.74 -3.45 10.85
CA GLN A 174 12.97 -4.62 10.01
C GLN A 174 13.84 -4.28 8.78
N ASN A 175 13.56 -3.19 8.08
CA ASN A 175 14.37 -2.73 6.95
C ASN A 175 15.81 -2.43 7.38
N LEU A 176 15.99 -1.80 8.55
CA LEU A 176 17.31 -1.55 9.11
C LEU A 176 18.06 -2.86 9.41
N LEU A 177 17.37 -3.83 10.02
CA LEU A 177 17.93 -5.14 10.33
C LEU A 177 18.28 -5.92 9.05
N GLN A 178 17.40 -5.92 8.05
CA GLN A 178 17.65 -6.54 6.75
C GLN A 178 18.84 -5.89 6.05
N ARG A 179 18.94 -4.56 6.06
CA ARG A 179 20.09 -3.84 5.50
C ARG A 179 21.38 -4.19 6.24
N ALA A 180 21.36 -4.22 7.57
CA ALA A 180 22.52 -4.61 8.37
C ALA A 180 22.96 -6.05 8.05
N ASN A 181 22.00 -6.98 7.95
CA ASN A 181 22.28 -8.36 7.57
C ASN A 181 22.85 -8.44 6.15
N LYS A 182 22.28 -7.72 5.17
CA LYS A 182 22.80 -7.69 3.80
C LYS A 182 24.24 -7.19 3.74
N LEU A 183 24.55 -6.10 4.44
CA LEU A 183 25.91 -5.58 4.52
C LEU A 183 26.86 -6.59 5.18
N ARG A 184 26.40 -7.32 6.21
CA ARG A 184 27.18 -8.39 6.84
C ARG A 184 27.47 -9.53 5.86
N MET A 185 26.46 -10.00 5.13
CA MET A 185 26.61 -11.03 4.10
C MET A 185 27.57 -10.56 2.98
N GLU A 186 27.41 -9.33 2.48
CA GLU A 186 28.31 -8.76 1.46
C GLU A 186 29.78 -8.70 1.90
N GLN A 187 30.06 -8.71 3.20
CA GLN A 187 31.43 -8.76 3.72
C GLN A 187 32.03 -10.17 3.71
N GLU A 188 31.20 -11.22 3.64
CA GLU A 188 31.65 -12.61 3.56
C GLU A 188 32.48 -12.83 2.28
N GLU A 189 33.64 -13.47 2.42
CA GLU A 189 34.63 -13.58 1.33
C GLU A 189 34.08 -14.35 0.13
N GLU A 190 33.32 -15.42 0.36
CA GLU A 190 32.67 -16.21 -0.70
C GLU A 190 31.73 -15.34 -1.55
N LEU A 191 30.97 -14.45 -0.92
CA LEU A 191 30.06 -13.54 -1.63
C LEU A 191 30.82 -12.46 -2.39
N LYS A 192 31.96 -11.99 -1.88
CA LYS A 192 32.87 -11.08 -2.61
C LYS A 192 33.48 -11.76 -3.84
N ASP A 193 33.92 -13.00 -3.71
CA ASP A 193 34.47 -13.78 -4.81
C ASP A 193 33.43 -14.05 -5.88
N MET A 194 32.21 -14.43 -5.47
CA MET A 194 31.10 -14.57 -6.40
C MET A 194 30.76 -13.24 -7.08
N SER A 195 30.76 -12.12 -6.34
CA SER A 195 30.55 -10.78 -6.92
C SER A 195 31.61 -10.43 -7.97
N LYS A 196 32.89 -10.79 -7.71
CA LYS A 196 33.98 -10.64 -8.67
C LYS A 196 33.79 -11.50 -9.92
N ILE A 197 33.35 -12.75 -9.78
CA ILE A 197 33.02 -13.63 -10.92
C ILE A 197 31.87 -13.04 -11.75
N ILE A 198 30.80 -12.57 -11.09
CA ILE A 198 29.67 -11.92 -11.76
C ILE A 198 30.13 -10.67 -12.51
N LEU A 199 30.98 -9.85 -11.89
CA LEU A 199 31.53 -8.66 -12.53
C LEU A 199 32.36 -9.02 -13.75
N ASN A 200 33.23 -10.02 -13.65
CA ASN A 200 34.03 -10.50 -14.78
C ASN A 200 33.13 -11.03 -15.91
N ALA A 201 32.09 -11.80 -15.59
CA ALA A 201 31.14 -12.28 -16.58
C ALA A 201 30.44 -11.13 -17.31
N LYS A 202 30.06 -10.07 -16.60
CA LYS A 202 29.50 -8.84 -17.21
C LYS A 202 30.51 -8.16 -18.13
N CYS A 203 31.77 -8.04 -17.70
CA CYS A 203 32.83 -7.47 -18.54
C CYS A 203 33.08 -8.29 -19.80
N HIS A 204 33.07 -9.62 -19.70
CA HIS A 204 33.18 -10.51 -20.86
C HIS A 204 32.01 -10.35 -21.82
N ALA A 205 30.76 -10.34 -21.32
CA ALA A 205 29.59 -10.13 -22.17
C ALA A 205 29.64 -8.80 -22.95
N ILE A 206 30.09 -7.72 -22.30
CA ILE A 206 30.27 -6.42 -22.96
C ILE A 206 31.38 -6.50 -24.01
N ARG A 207 32.52 -7.11 -23.67
CA ARG A 207 33.64 -7.27 -24.60
C ARG A 207 33.24 -8.09 -25.83
N ASP A 208 32.51 -9.18 -25.65
CA ASP A 208 32.09 -10.04 -26.75
C ASP A 208 31.15 -9.28 -27.68
N ALA A 209 30.20 -8.50 -27.13
CA ALA A 209 29.35 -7.61 -27.91
C ALA A 209 30.16 -6.58 -28.71
N GLN A 210 31.16 -5.94 -28.09
CA GLN A 210 32.05 -4.99 -28.77
C GLN A 210 32.89 -5.64 -29.87
N ILE A 211 33.35 -6.87 -29.67
CA ILE A 211 34.10 -7.61 -30.70
C ILE A 211 33.20 -7.89 -31.90
N LEU A 212 31.96 -8.33 -31.66
CA LEU A 212 30.99 -8.59 -32.73
C LEU A 212 30.64 -7.29 -33.48
N GLU A 213 30.39 -6.19 -32.76
CA GLU A 213 30.14 -4.87 -33.35
C GLU A 213 31.32 -4.42 -34.22
N LYS A 214 32.55 -4.52 -33.72
CA LYS A 214 33.75 -4.17 -34.50
C LYS A 214 33.89 -5.01 -35.75
N GLN A 215 33.63 -6.32 -35.67
CA GLN A 215 33.68 -7.21 -36.83
C GLN A 215 32.60 -6.85 -37.85
N GLN A 216 31.41 -6.46 -37.40
CA GLN A 216 30.34 -6.02 -38.29
C GLN A 216 30.69 -4.71 -38.99
N ILE A 217 31.18 -3.70 -38.25
CA ILE A 217 31.64 -2.43 -38.83
C ILE A 217 32.73 -2.67 -39.87
N GLN A 218 33.71 -3.53 -39.58
CA GLN A 218 34.77 -3.85 -40.54
C GLN A 218 34.20 -4.45 -41.83
N LYS A 219 33.26 -5.40 -41.72
CA LYS A 219 32.62 -5.99 -42.91
C LYS A 219 31.86 -4.96 -43.73
N GLU A 220 31.11 -4.07 -43.07
CA GLU A 220 30.38 -3.00 -43.74
C GLU A 220 31.33 -2.02 -44.45
N LEU A 221 32.43 -1.64 -43.78
CA LEU A 221 33.49 -0.82 -44.36
C LEU A 221 34.11 -1.49 -45.60
N ASP A 222 34.52 -2.76 -45.49
CA ASP A 222 35.11 -3.52 -46.59
C ASP A 222 34.15 -3.64 -47.79
N THR A 223 32.84 -3.74 -47.54
CA THR A 223 31.85 -3.78 -48.62
C THR A 223 31.70 -2.44 -49.32
N GLU A 224 31.73 -1.33 -48.58
CA GLU A 224 31.63 0.00 -49.15
C GLU A 224 32.91 0.39 -49.91
N GLU A 225 34.09 0.05 -49.37
CA GLU A 225 35.37 0.23 -50.07
C GLU A 225 35.37 -0.51 -51.42
N LYS A 226 34.95 -1.78 -51.45
CA LYS A 226 34.82 -2.55 -52.71
C LYS A 226 33.85 -1.89 -53.69
N ARG A 227 32.74 -1.34 -53.20
CA ARG A 227 31.76 -0.63 -54.04
C ARG A 227 32.37 0.64 -54.65
N LEU A 228 33.13 1.39 -53.87
CA LEU A 228 33.82 2.60 -54.33
C LEU A 228 34.92 2.27 -55.34
N ASP A 229 35.73 1.24 -55.09
CA ASP A 229 36.77 0.78 -56.01
C ASP A 229 36.18 0.38 -57.37
N GLN A 230 35.06 -0.33 -57.37
CA GLN A 230 34.33 -0.65 -58.61
C GLN A 230 33.87 0.60 -59.35
N MET A 231 33.34 1.59 -58.63
CA MET A 231 32.90 2.86 -59.22
C MET A 231 34.08 3.62 -59.85
N MET A 232 35.21 3.69 -59.13
CA MET A 232 36.42 4.35 -59.62
C MET A 232 37.01 3.63 -60.85
N GLU A 233 37.03 2.30 -60.86
CA GLU A 233 37.53 1.54 -62.01
C GLU A 233 36.64 1.74 -63.25
N VAL A 234 35.31 1.76 -63.08
CA VAL A 234 34.39 2.07 -64.18
C VAL A 234 34.63 3.49 -64.71
N GLU A 235 34.85 4.48 -63.84
CA GLU A 235 35.15 5.83 -64.26
C GLU A 235 36.50 5.92 -65.00
N ARG A 236 37.52 5.22 -64.50
CA ARG A 236 38.83 5.11 -65.14
C ARG A 236 38.70 4.52 -66.55
N GLN A 237 37.96 3.42 -66.71
CA GLN A 237 37.70 2.78 -68.01
C GLN A 237 36.96 3.72 -68.97
N LYS A 238 35.92 4.42 -68.50
CA LYS A 238 35.21 5.41 -69.32
C LYS A 238 36.12 6.54 -69.77
N SER A 239 37.06 6.98 -68.92
CA SER A 239 38.04 8.00 -69.26
C SER A 239 38.98 7.53 -70.38
N ILE A 240 39.48 6.29 -70.28
CA ILE A 240 40.32 5.67 -71.31
C ILE A 240 39.55 5.54 -72.62
N GLN A 241 38.30 5.03 -72.59
CA GLN A 241 37.46 4.91 -73.78
C GLN A 241 37.25 6.27 -74.47
N ARG A 242 36.94 7.32 -73.69
CA ARG A 242 36.82 8.69 -74.23
C ARG A 242 38.11 9.15 -74.90
N GLN A 243 39.26 8.88 -74.30
CA GLN A 243 40.56 9.25 -74.86
C GLN A 243 40.86 8.48 -76.16
N GLU A 244 40.59 7.17 -76.18
CA GLU A 244 40.75 6.31 -77.35
C GLU A 244 39.83 6.76 -78.51
N GLU A 245 38.59 7.16 -78.22
CA GLU A 245 37.68 7.71 -79.22
C GLU A 245 38.21 9.01 -79.83
N LEU A 246 38.78 9.90 -79.03
CA LEU A 246 39.42 11.13 -79.51
C LEU A 246 40.66 10.83 -80.35
N ASP A 247 41.50 9.88 -79.93
CA ASP A 247 42.66 9.43 -80.70
C ASP A 247 42.26 8.76 -82.02
N ARG A 248 41.17 7.99 -82.02
CA ARG A 248 40.59 7.37 -83.23
C ARG A 248 40.13 8.43 -84.21
N LYS A 249 39.35 9.43 -83.76
CA LYS A 249 38.91 10.55 -84.60
C LYS A 249 40.10 11.32 -85.19
N ARG A 250 41.11 11.65 -84.38
CA ARG A 250 42.34 12.30 -84.86
C ARG A 250 43.12 11.44 -85.87
N ARG A 251 43.09 10.11 -85.74
CA ARG A 251 43.71 9.20 -86.71
C ARG A 251 42.92 9.17 -88.03
N GLU A 252 41.60 9.11 -87.97
CA GLU A 252 40.72 9.15 -89.14
C GLU A 252 40.89 10.46 -89.92
N GLU A 253 40.93 11.60 -89.23
CA GLU A 253 41.20 12.91 -89.84
C GLU A 253 42.56 12.94 -90.56
N ARG A 254 43.62 12.41 -89.93
CA ARG A 254 44.94 12.30 -90.56
C ARG A 254 44.93 11.41 -91.80
N ILE A 255 44.22 10.29 -91.76
CA ILE A 255 44.07 9.39 -92.92
C ILE A 255 43.31 10.11 -94.04
N ARG A 256 42.23 10.84 -93.72
CA ARG A 256 41.46 11.61 -94.68
C ARG A 256 42.31 12.70 -95.35
N GLY A 257 43.05 13.47 -94.55
CA GLY A 257 43.97 14.50 -95.05
C GLY A 257 45.05 13.88 -95.95
N ARG A 258 45.65 12.76 -95.56
CA ARG A 258 46.62 12.03 -96.41
C ARG A 258 46.00 11.61 -97.74
N ARG A 259 44.78 11.06 -97.76
CA ARG A 259 44.08 10.66 -98.99
C ARG A 259 43.88 11.85 -99.94
N GLN A 260 43.44 13.00 -99.41
CA GLN A 260 43.26 14.22 -100.20
C GLN A 260 44.57 14.71 -100.82
N ILE A 261 45.69 14.66 -100.09
CA ILE A 261 47.01 15.06 -100.62
C ILE A 261 47.45 14.11 -101.75
N VAL A 262 47.24 12.80 -101.58
CA VAL A 262 47.56 11.82 -102.63
C VAL A 262 46.72 12.07 -103.88
N GLU A 263 45.42 12.30 -103.73
CA GLU A 263 44.53 12.63 -104.85
C GLU A 263 44.96 13.92 -105.57
N GLN A 264 45.41 14.94 -104.83
CA GLN A 264 45.95 16.17 -105.41
C GLN A 264 47.26 15.91 -106.17
N MET A 265 48.14 15.04 -105.65
CA MET A 265 49.37 14.66 -106.34
C MET A 265 49.08 13.94 -107.66
N GLU A 266 48.12 13.01 -107.65
CA GLU A 266 47.69 12.27 -108.86
C GLU A 266 47.16 13.24 -109.92
N LYS A 267 46.22 14.13 -109.54
CA LYS A 267 45.67 15.17 -110.45
C LYS A 267 46.76 16.08 -111.04
N ASN A 268 47.69 16.55 -110.20
CA ASN A 268 48.80 17.38 -110.66
C ASN A 268 49.75 16.62 -111.61
N GLN A 269 49.92 15.31 -111.40
CA GLN A 269 50.73 14.46 -112.25
C GLN A 269 50.04 14.22 -113.61
N GLU A 270 48.73 13.97 -113.61
CA GLU A 270 47.90 13.86 -114.81
C GLU A 270 47.94 15.16 -115.63
N GLU A 271 47.75 16.31 -115.00
CA GLU A 271 47.83 17.61 -115.66
C GLU A 271 49.22 17.85 -116.29
N ARG A 272 50.29 17.50 -115.57
CA ARG A 272 51.66 17.56 -116.11
C ARG A 272 51.87 16.64 -117.30
N SER A 273 51.29 15.43 -117.29
CA SER A 273 51.37 14.52 -118.44
C SER A 273 50.61 15.06 -119.65
N LEU A 274 49.41 15.61 -119.47
CA LEU A 274 48.64 16.23 -120.55
C LEU A 274 49.38 17.43 -121.15
N LEU A 275 49.97 18.29 -120.32
CA LEU A 275 50.79 19.43 -120.78
C LEU A 275 52.10 19.00 -121.46
N ALA A 276 52.64 17.83 -121.13
CA ALA A 276 53.79 17.26 -121.84
C ALA A 276 53.38 16.73 -123.21
N GLU A 277 52.25 16.02 -123.29
CA GLU A 277 51.69 15.50 -124.53
C GLU A 277 51.31 16.62 -125.51
N GLN A 278 50.69 17.71 -125.03
CA GLN A 278 50.40 18.89 -125.85
C GLN A 278 51.67 19.51 -126.43
N ARG A 279 52.74 19.66 -125.64
CA ARG A 279 54.02 20.19 -126.12
C ARG A 279 54.71 19.26 -127.12
N GLU A 280 54.56 17.95 -126.97
CA GLU A 280 55.06 16.97 -127.94
C GLU A 280 54.33 17.12 -129.28
N GLN A 281 53.00 17.23 -129.26
CA GLN A 281 52.17 17.47 -130.47
C GLN A 281 52.53 18.79 -131.15
N GLU A 282 52.69 19.88 -130.41
CA GLU A 282 53.13 21.17 -130.95
C GLU A 282 54.53 21.08 -131.59
N LYS A 283 55.44 20.33 -130.97
CA LYS A 283 56.79 20.09 -131.48
C LYS A 283 56.77 19.24 -132.75
N GLU A 284 55.95 18.21 -132.82
CA GLU A 284 55.75 17.39 -134.02
C GLU A 284 55.19 18.24 -135.17
N GLN A 285 54.15 19.03 -134.94
CA GLN A 285 53.59 19.95 -135.94
C GLN A 285 54.63 20.96 -136.46
N MET A 286 55.47 21.52 -135.57
CA MET A 286 56.55 22.41 -135.97
C MET A 286 57.62 21.70 -136.82
N LEU A 287 57.95 20.45 -136.50
CA LEU A 287 58.89 19.63 -137.27
C LEU A 287 58.33 19.33 -138.65
N GLU A 288 57.08 18.89 -138.75
CA GLU A 288 56.38 18.64 -140.01
C GLU A 288 56.35 19.91 -140.88
N TYR A 289 56.05 21.07 -140.29
CA TYR A 289 56.07 22.35 -141.00
C TYR A 289 57.47 22.71 -141.52
N MET A 290 58.52 22.47 -140.73
CA MET A 290 59.91 22.68 -141.17
C MET A 290 60.30 21.74 -142.31
N GLU A 291 59.89 20.47 -142.25
CA GLU A 291 60.15 19.47 -143.28
C GLU A 291 59.47 19.87 -144.61
N GLN A 292 58.21 20.33 -144.57
CA GLN A 292 57.51 20.86 -145.74
C GLN A 292 58.25 22.06 -146.36
N LEU A 293 58.73 23.00 -145.54
CA LEU A 293 59.50 24.15 -146.03
C LEU A 293 60.82 23.72 -146.70
N GLN A 294 61.50 22.71 -146.13
CA GLN A 294 62.72 22.15 -146.71
C GLN A 294 62.45 21.42 -148.03
N GLU A 295 61.32 20.70 -148.15
CA GLU A 295 60.91 20.07 -149.40
C GLU A 295 60.53 21.09 -150.48
N GLU A 296 59.95 22.23 -150.10
CA GLU A 296 59.67 23.34 -151.01
C GLU A 296 60.95 24.02 -151.52
N ASP A 297 61.96 24.23 -150.67
CA ASP A 297 63.26 24.80 -151.06
C ASP A 297 64.10 23.85 -151.95
N LEU A 298 63.84 22.54 -151.89
CA LEU A 298 64.52 21.51 -152.68
C LEU A 298 63.87 21.25 -154.06
N LYS A 299 62.70 21.84 -154.36
CA LYS A 299 62.00 21.77 -155.66
C LYS A 299 62.36 22.94 -156.57
#